data_AF-A0A177MYQ3-F1
#
_entry.id   AF-A0A177MYQ3-F1
#
_cell.length_a   1.000
_cell.length_b   1.000
_cell.length_c   1.000
_cell.angle_alpha   90.00
_cell.angle_beta   90.00
_cell.angle_gamma   90.00
#
_symmetry.space_group_name_H-M   'P 1'
#
loop_
_entity.id
_entity.type
_entity.pdbx_description
1 polymer ?
#
loop_
_entity_poly.entity_id
_entity_poly.type
_entity_poly.pdbx_seq_one_letter_code
_entity_poly.pdbx_strand_id
1 'polypeptide(L)'
;MNRNNGLQADPLFVAATRPPMRFGVTTGGMVLGAMVVIEMFLMTRNLLWLLAYIPIHGVLALLLMHECRFFDLLTLWARTKGLNWTKGNIKQWKASSYTTNRYNLPDSKGRRKLPPHYSP
;
A
#
# COMPACT_ATOMS: atom_id res chain seq x y z
N MET A 1 -15.44 -7.75 -39.42
CA MET A 1 -16.28 -8.21 -38.28
C MET A 1 -16.13 -7.20 -37.14
N ASN A 2 -17.07 -6.29 -36.96
CA ASN A 2 -17.05 -5.32 -35.86
C ASN A 2 -17.72 -5.95 -34.63
N ARG A 3 -16.95 -6.26 -33.57
CA ARG A 3 -17.41 -7.02 -32.40
C ARG A 3 -18.19 -6.17 -31.37
N ASN A 4 -18.38 -4.88 -31.61
CA ASN A 4 -18.92 -3.94 -30.62
C ASN A 4 -20.33 -3.40 -30.95
N ASN A 5 -21.11 -4.10 -31.75
CA ASN A 5 -22.51 -3.72 -32.00
C ASN A 5 -23.37 -4.07 -30.77
N GLY A 6 -23.51 -3.10 -29.84
CA GLY A 6 -24.45 -3.20 -28.71
C GLY A 6 -23.89 -2.89 -27.31
N LEU A 7 -22.62 -2.50 -27.17
CA LEU A 7 -22.09 -2.05 -25.89
C LEU A 7 -22.55 -0.62 -25.59
N GLN A 8 -23.62 -0.50 -24.80
CA GLN A 8 -24.07 0.76 -24.24
C GLN A 8 -23.16 1.09 -23.03
N ALA A 9 -22.29 2.09 -23.17
CA ALA A 9 -21.40 2.53 -22.10
C ALA A 9 -22.04 3.68 -21.33
N ASP A 10 -22.33 3.46 -20.05
CA ASP A 10 -22.80 4.53 -19.17
C ASP A 10 -21.64 5.44 -18.73
N PRO A 11 -21.89 6.76 -18.58
CA PRO A 11 -20.87 7.68 -18.11
C PRO A 11 -20.44 7.32 -16.67
N LEU A 12 -19.18 6.93 -16.50
CA LEU A 12 -18.61 6.71 -15.18
C LEU A 12 -18.34 8.05 -14.49
N PHE A 13 -18.96 8.30 -13.34
CA PHE A 13 -18.63 9.44 -12.50
C PHE A 13 -17.28 9.23 -11.79
N VAL A 14 -16.20 9.50 -12.53
CA VAL A 14 -14.81 9.30 -12.09
C VAL A 14 -14.49 10.03 -10.77
N ALA A 15 -15.15 11.15 -10.50
CA ALA A 15 -14.98 11.91 -9.27
C ALA A 15 -15.37 11.12 -8.00
N ALA A 16 -16.34 10.20 -8.08
CA ALA A 16 -16.78 9.41 -6.93
C ALA A 16 -15.81 8.27 -6.59
N THR A 17 -14.95 7.86 -7.53
CA THR A 17 -14.07 6.70 -7.39
C THR A 17 -12.58 7.05 -7.29
N ARG A 18 -12.22 8.31 -7.56
CA ARG A 18 -10.83 8.80 -7.38
C ARG A 18 -10.65 9.47 -6.02
N PRO A 19 -9.49 9.29 -5.38
CA PRO A 19 -9.14 10.06 -4.20
C PRO A 19 -9.13 11.57 -4.50
N PRO A 20 -9.49 12.43 -3.53
CA PRO A 20 -9.42 13.88 -3.71
C PRO A 20 -7.98 14.33 -3.96
N MET A 21 -7.79 15.14 -5.00
CA MET A 21 -6.48 15.63 -5.44
C MET A 21 -6.49 17.15 -5.62
N ARG A 22 -5.37 17.80 -5.30
CA ARG A 22 -5.11 19.23 -5.52
C ARG A 22 -3.71 19.39 -6.11
N PHE A 23 -3.59 20.17 -7.18
CA PHE A 23 -2.33 20.39 -7.90
C PHE A 23 -1.59 19.10 -8.32
N GLY A 24 -2.33 18.03 -8.62
CA GLY A 24 -1.73 16.75 -9.03
C GLY A 24 -1.27 15.85 -7.88
N VAL A 25 -1.47 16.24 -6.62
CA VAL A 25 -1.15 15.43 -5.43
C VAL A 25 -2.44 15.10 -4.65
N THR A 26 -2.53 13.90 -4.09
CA THR A 26 -3.66 13.52 -3.21
C THR A 26 -3.58 14.26 -1.89
N THR A 27 -4.73 14.45 -1.22
CA THR A 27 -4.77 15.09 0.10
C THR A 27 -3.82 14.40 1.10
N GLY A 28 -3.76 13.07 1.09
CA GLY A 28 -2.83 12.31 1.93
C GLY A 28 -1.35 12.61 1.64
N GLY A 29 -0.98 12.71 0.36
CA GLY A 29 0.38 13.07 -0.06
C GLY A 29 0.78 14.48 0.37
N MET A 30 -0.12 15.46 0.26
CA MET A 30 0.15 16.82 0.72
C MET A 30 0.37 16.87 2.23
N VAL A 31 -0.47 16.19 3.01
CA VAL A 31 -0.34 16.14 4.47
C VAL A 31 0.97 15.49 4.87
N LEU A 32 1.35 14.36 4.25
CA LEU A 32 2.63 13.70 4.49
C LEU A 32 3.82 14.61 4.16
N GLY A 33 3.80 15.24 2.98
CA GLY A 33 4.87 16.16 2.58
C GLY A 33 4.99 17.35 3.52
N ALA A 34 3.86 17.91 3.96
CA ALA A 34 3.83 19.01 4.92
C ALA A 34 4.33 18.58 6.31
N MET A 35 3.92 17.41 6.81
CA MET A 35 4.41 16.87 8.09
C MET A 35 5.93 16.74 8.08
N VAL A 36 6.51 16.16 7.03
CA VAL A 36 7.97 16.01 6.91
C VAL A 36 8.68 17.36 6.91
N VAL A 37 8.17 18.33 6.14
CA VAL A 37 8.76 19.67 6.08
C VAL A 37 8.68 20.39 7.43
N ILE A 38 7.54 20.29 8.11
CA ILE A 38 7.32 20.89 9.43
C ILE A 38 8.25 20.24 10.45
N GLU A 39 8.34 18.92 10.50
CA GLU A 39 9.26 18.20 11.41
C GLU A 39 10.71 18.62 11.20
N MET A 40 11.16 18.71 9.94
CA MET A 40 12.52 19.16 9.61
C MET A 40 12.75 20.63 9.99
N PHE A 41 11.75 21.50 9.77
CA PHE A 41 11.78 22.88 10.23
C PHE A 41 11.93 22.96 11.75
N LEU A 42 11.15 22.20 12.53
CA LEU A 42 11.24 22.20 13.99
C LEU A 42 12.59 21.67 14.49
N MET A 43 13.10 20.60 13.87
CA MET A 43 14.37 19.97 14.27
C MET A 43 15.57 20.89 14.02
N THR A 44 15.61 21.54 12.86
CA THR A 44 16.75 22.38 12.45
C THR A 44 16.58 23.87 12.80
N ARG A 45 15.35 24.28 13.14
CA ARG A 45 14.92 25.69 13.30
C ARG A 45 15.24 26.57 12.10
N ASN A 46 15.33 25.97 10.90
CA ASN A 46 15.70 26.66 9.68
C ASN A 46 14.49 26.84 8.74
N LEU A 47 14.10 28.09 8.50
CA LEU A 47 12.93 28.44 7.68
C LEU A 47 13.06 27.99 6.21
N LEU A 48 14.28 27.72 5.72
CA LEU A 48 14.51 27.21 4.36
C LEU A 48 13.81 25.87 4.08
N TRP A 49 13.48 25.10 5.13
CA TRP A 49 12.72 23.86 4.96
C TRP A 49 11.33 24.08 4.38
N LEU A 50 10.69 25.23 4.61
CA LEU A 50 9.41 25.54 3.96
C LEU A 50 9.54 25.59 2.44
N LEU A 51 10.67 26.11 1.93
CA LEU A 51 10.93 26.14 0.48
C LEU A 51 11.16 24.73 -0.07
N ALA A 52 11.72 23.81 0.73
CA ALA A 52 11.91 22.42 0.35
C ALA A 52 10.58 21.69 0.08
N TYR A 53 9.45 22.21 0.54
CA TYR A 53 8.14 21.65 0.19
C TYR A 53 7.86 21.70 -1.32
N ILE A 54 8.35 22.71 -2.04
CA ILE A 54 8.12 22.86 -3.48
C ILE A 54 8.69 21.68 -4.28
N PRO A 55 10.00 21.35 -4.18
CA PRO A 55 10.55 20.20 -4.89
C PRO A 55 9.96 18.87 -4.39
N ILE A 56 9.68 18.73 -3.09
CA ILE A 56 9.02 17.53 -2.55
C ILE A 56 7.63 17.36 -3.19
N HIS A 57 6.84 18.43 -3.26
CA HIS A 57 5.52 18.40 -3.89
C HIS A 57 5.61 18.07 -5.38
N GLY A 58 6.63 18.59 -6.08
CA GLY A 58 6.91 18.24 -7.48
C GLY A 58 7.18 16.74 -7.68
N VAL A 59 8.02 16.15 -6.83
CA VAL A 59 8.29 14.70 -6.87
C VAL A 59 7.02 13.89 -6.57
N LEU A 60 6.23 14.30 -5.58
CA LEU A 60 4.96 13.68 -5.29
C LEU A 60 3.99 13.78 -6.47
N ALA A 61 3.88 14.95 -7.10
CA ALA A 61 3.03 15.12 -8.27
C ALA A 61 3.44 14.17 -9.41
N LEU A 62 4.74 14.04 -9.68
CA LEU A 62 5.27 13.11 -10.68
C LEU A 62 4.96 11.64 -10.36
N LEU A 63 5.14 11.22 -9.10
CA LEU A 63 4.81 9.86 -8.67
C LEU A 63 3.32 9.55 -8.85
N LEU A 64 2.45 10.51 -8.52
CA LEU A 64 1.00 10.33 -8.57
C LEU A 64 0.40 10.50 -9.97
N MET A 65 1.15 11.07 -10.92
CA MET A 65 0.79 11.04 -12.34
C MET A 65 0.79 9.62 -12.90
N HIS A 66 1.66 8.74 -12.38
CA HIS A 66 1.69 7.34 -12.78
C HIS A 66 0.53 6.56 -12.15
N GLU A 67 0.35 6.69 -10.83
CA GLU A 67 -0.67 5.97 -10.08
C GLU A 67 -1.28 6.85 -8.98
N CYS A 68 -2.52 7.31 -9.16
CA CYS A 68 -3.20 8.17 -8.20
C CYS A 68 -3.39 7.52 -6.81
N ARG A 69 -3.40 6.18 -6.76
CA ARG A 69 -3.64 5.40 -5.54
C ARG A 69 -2.36 4.91 -4.88
N PHE A 70 -1.20 5.46 -5.28
CA PHE A 70 0.11 4.99 -4.81
C PHE A 70 0.18 4.87 -3.29
N PHE A 71 -0.28 5.88 -2.54
CA PHE A 71 -0.28 5.86 -1.08
C PHE A 71 -1.20 4.79 -0.47
N ASP A 72 -2.37 4.57 -1.06
CA ASP A 72 -3.30 3.53 -0.61
C ASP A 72 -2.71 2.14 -0.86
N LEU A 73 -2.12 1.93 -2.04
CA LEU A 73 -1.43 0.69 -2.39
C LEU A 73 -0.23 0.45 -1.49
N LEU A 74 0.55 1.49 -1.20
CA LEU A 74 1.70 1.41 -0.30
C LEU A 74 1.26 1.03 1.11
N THR A 75 0.17 1.63 1.60
CA THR A 75 -0.41 1.31 2.91
C THR A 75 -0.93 -0.13 2.94
N LEU A 76 -1.63 -0.55 1.88
CA LEU A 76 -2.13 -1.92 1.75
C LEU A 76 -0.99 -2.93 1.71
N TRP A 77 0.07 -2.63 0.95
CA TRP A 77 1.29 -3.43 0.89
C TRP A 77 1.94 -3.53 2.28
N ALA A 78 2.06 -2.42 3.02
CA ALA A 78 2.66 -2.41 4.34
C ALA A 78 1.87 -3.29 5.32
N ARG A 79 0.53 -3.21 5.29
CA ARG A 79 -0.34 -4.02 6.15
C ARG A 79 -0.33 -5.50 5.81
N THR A 80 -0.24 -5.85 4.53
CA THR A 80 -0.33 -7.24 4.07
C THR A 80 1.05 -7.90 3.98
N LYS A 81 1.95 -7.38 3.17
CA LYS A 81 3.29 -7.95 2.95
C LYS A 81 4.29 -7.48 4.00
N GLY A 82 4.27 -6.20 4.37
CA GLY A 82 5.18 -5.65 5.38
C GLY A 82 5.05 -6.35 6.74
N LEU A 83 3.83 -6.56 7.23
CA LEU A 83 3.59 -7.25 8.49
C LEU A 83 3.94 -8.75 8.44
N ASN A 84 3.74 -9.40 7.30
CA ASN A 84 4.12 -10.81 7.12
C ASN A 84 5.64 -11.00 7.05
N TRP A 85 6.37 -10.00 6.56
CA TRP A 85 7.83 -9.99 6.57
C TRP A 85 8.37 -9.88 8.00
N THR A 86 7.83 -8.97 8.82
CA THR A 86 8.29 -8.79 10.22
C THR A 86 7.87 -9.92 11.15
N LYS A 87 6.69 -10.52 10.94
CA LYS A 87 6.17 -11.63 11.77
C LYS A 87 6.68 -13.02 11.38
N GLY A 88 7.61 -13.13 10.41
CA GLY A 88 8.25 -14.41 10.04
C GLY A 88 7.38 -15.38 9.22
N ASN A 89 6.14 -14.99 8.88
CA ASN A 89 5.21 -15.81 8.09
C ASN A 89 5.77 -16.15 6.69
N ILE A 90 6.60 -15.26 6.13
CA ILE A 90 7.29 -15.47 4.85
C ILE A 90 8.17 -16.72 4.85
N LYS A 91 8.85 -17.04 5.97
CA LYS A 91 9.71 -18.22 6.06
C LYS A 91 8.93 -19.52 6.02
N GLN A 92 7.70 -19.51 6.54
CA GLN A 92 6.87 -20.71 6.65
C GLN A 92 6.02 -20.96 5.40
N TRP A 93 5.44 -19.91 4.80
CA TRP A 93 4.41 -20.06 3.77
C TRP A 93 4.74 -19.38 2.45
N LYS A 94 5.76 -18.52 2.40
CA LYS A 94 6.07 -17.63 1.25
C LYS A 94 4.85 -16.83 0.72
N ALA A 95 3.77 -16.76 1.50
CA ALA A 95 2.47 -16.21 1.13
C ALA A 95 1.84 -15.43 2.30
N SER A 96 0.87 -14.57 1.98
CA SER A 96 0.19 -13.70 2.94
C SER A 96 -1.12 -14.36 3.41
N SER A 97 -1.12 -14.94 4.60
CA SER A 97 -2.33 -15.57 5.20
C SER A 97 -2.80 -14.81 6.44
N TYR A 98 -4.11 -14.53 6.52
CA TYR A 98 -4.73 -13.80 7.63
C TYR A 98 -4.89 -14.62 8.92
N THR A 99 -4.90 -15.95 8.81
CA THR A 99 -4.89 -16.86 9.96
C THR A 99 -3.73 -17.83 9.82
N THR A 100 -2.92 -17.94 10.87
CA THR A 100 -2.03 -19.08 10.99
C THR A 100 -2.87 -20.17 11.64
N ASN A 101 -3.13 -21.27 10.93
CA ASN A 101 -3.65 -22.45 11.62
C ASN A 101 -2.53 -22.97 12.53
N ARG A 102 -2.45 -22.42 13.74
CA ARG A 102 -1.39 -22.72 14.73
C ARG A 102 -1.44 -24.15 15.22
N TYR A 103 -2.53 -24.87 14.95
CA TYR A 103 -2.73 -26.23 15.41
C TYR A 103 -1.95 -27.26 14.58
N ASN A 104 -1.48 -26.92 13.37
CA ASN A 104 -0.70 -27.85 12.54
C ASN A 104 0.37 -27.15 11.68
N LEU A 105 1.37 -26.53 12.34
CA LEU A 105 2.52 -25.98 11.63
C LEU A 105 3.43 -27.10 11.10
N PRO A 106 3.92 -26.98 9.85
CA PRO A 106 4.94 -27.89 9.34
C PRO A 106 6.28 -27.68 10.08
N ASP A 107 6.97 -28.79 10.35
CA ASP A 107 8.36 -28.81 10.84
C ASP A 107 9.32 -28.21 9.79
N SER A 108 10.59 -27.95 10.13
CA SER A 108 11.61 -27.38 9.22
C SER A 108 11.83 -28.22 7.95
N LYS A 109 11.43 -29.50 7.98
CA LYS A 109 11.40 -30.42 6.83
C LYS A 109 10.09 -30.43 6.04
N GLY A 110 9.16 -29.51 6.33
CA GLY A 110 7.85 -29.41 5.69
C GLY A 110 6.81 -30.44 6.18
N ARG A 111 7.13 -31.24 7.21
CA ARG A 111 6.28 -32.34 7.69
C ARG A 111 5.23 -31.81 8.68
N ARG A 112 3.97 -32.16 8.48
CA ARG A 112 2.87 -31.82 9.39
C ARG A 112 2.65 -32.96 10.38
N LYS A 113 2.27 -32.65 11.63
CA LYS A 113 1.85 -33.69 12.58
C LYS A 113 0.46 -34.16 12.14
N LEU A 114 0.29 -35.46 11.92
CA LEU A 114 -1.03 -36.02 11.68
C LEU A 114 -1.88 -35.86 12.95
N PRO A 115 -3.19 -35.53 12.82
CA PRO A 115 -4.08 -35.47 13.97
C PRO A 115 -4.15 -36.85 14.66
N PRO A 116 -4.36 -36.89 15.98
CA PRO A 116 -4.28 -38.13 16.78
C PRO A 116 -5.27 -39.23 16.37
N HIS A 117 -6.27 -38.90 15.55
CA HIS A 117 -7.27 -39.85 15.04
C HIS A 117 -6.85 -40.61 13.78
N TYR A 118 -5.61 -40.45 13.30
CA TYR A 118 -5.09 -41.10 12.08
C TYR A 118 -3.86 -41.99 12.37
N SER A 119 -3.81 -42.60 13.56
CA SER A 119 -2.84 -43.66 13.87
C SER A 119 -3.51 -45.01 13.59
N PRO A 120 -2.88 -45.92 12.81
CA PRO A 120 -3.40 -47.27 12.61
C PRO A 120 -3.36 -48.11 13.89
#